data_AF-A0ABD3XH80-F1
#
_entry.id   AF-A0ABD3XH80-F1
#
_cell.length_a   1.000
_cell.length_b   1.000
_cell.length_c   1.000
_cell.angle_alpha   90.00
_cell.angle_beta   90.00
_cell.angle_gamma   90.00
#
_symmetry.space_group_name_H-M   'P 1'
#
loop_
_entity.id
_entity.type
_entity.pdbx_description
1 polymer ?
#
loop_
_entity_poly.entity_id
_entity_poly.type
_entity_poly.pdbx_seq_one_letter_code
_entity_poly.pdbx_strand_id
1 'polypeptide(L)'
;MPTKDNIRNLVRDISHHQIEQKPSFVTECWSPLLQCYLRPLLPNTGLEEVYRDLHVTNKNVLNLLQLPDDISKAVKLTLDALRQYIKSCNKDKLTAFLRFFRLTPSMSAFTLRPIAHACGCVLELYTSYDNFLFFVSTLILF
;
A
#
# COMPACT_ATOMS: atom_id res chain seq x y z
N MET A 1 33.72 -11.55 -26.44
CA MET A 1 33.77 -10.31 -25.65
C MET A 1 33.22 -9.15 -26.48
N PRO A 2 32.62 -8.12 -25.85
CA PRO A 2 32.06 -6.98 -26.58
C PRO A 2 33.16 -6.17 -27.29
N THR A 3 32.92 -5.80 -28.55
CA THR A 3 33.78 -4.96 -29.40
C THR A 3 32.96 -3.81 -29.98
N LYS A 4 33.61 -2.76 -30.51
CA LYS A 4 32.90 -1.62 -31.15
C LYS A 4 31.95 -2.06 -32.25
N ASP A 5 32.29 -3.10 -33.00
CA ASP A 5 31.51 -3.57 -34.14
C ASP A 5 30.33 -4.47 -33.73
N ASN A 6 30.44 -5.18 -32.59
CA ASN A 6 29.40 -6.13 -32.15
C ASN A 6 28.52 -5.62 -30.99
N ILE A 7 28.92 -4.55 -30.29
CA ILE A 7 28.23 -4.08 -29.08
C ILE A 7 26.76 -3.73 -29.34
N ARG A 8 26.44 -3.15 -30.49
CA ARG A 8 25.06 -2.80 -30.87
C ARG A 8 24.18 -4.04 -31.00
N ASN A 9 24.69 -5.06 -31.68
CA ASN A 9 23.97 -6.32 -31.87
C ASN A 9 23.84 -7.06 -30.53
N LEU A 10 24.91 -7.10 -29.73
CA LEU A 10 24.88 -7.71 -28.41
C LEU A 10 23.84 -7.07 -27.49
N VAL A 11 23.75 -5.74 -27.45
CA VAL A 11 22.75 -5.02 -26.64
C VAL A 11 21.34 -5.31 -27.17
N ARG A 12 21.14 -5.35 -28.49
CA ARG A 12 19.84 -5.71 -29.06
C ARG A 12 19.43 -7.13 -28.68
N ASP A 13 20.34 -8.09 -28.76
CA ASP A 13 20.06 -9.49 -28.46
C ASP A 13 19.77 -9.68 -26.96
N ILE A 14 20.48 -8.96 -26.09
CA ILE A 14 20.20 -8.92 -24.64
C ILE A 14 18.81 -8.30 -24.39
N SER A 15 18.49 -7.17 -25.02
CA SER A 15 17.19 -6.52 -24.87
C SER A 15 16.06 -7.43 -25.34
N HIS A 16 16.18 -8.04 -26.51
CA HIS A 16 15.19 -8.98 -27.03
C HIS A 16 15.01 -10.18 -26.08
N HIS A 17 16.09 -10.72 -25.51
CA HIS A 17 15.99 -11.82 -24.57
C HIS A 17 15.34 -11.42 -23.23
N GLN A 18 15.77 -10.29 -22.65
CA GLN A 18 15.35 -9.89 -21.30
C GLN A 18 13.97 -9.20 -21.27
N ILE A 19 13.65 -8.41 -22.30
CA ILE A 19 12.46 -7.55 -22.33
C ILE A 19 11.33 -8.21 -23.11
N GLU A 20 11.63 -9.02 -24.13
CA GLU A 20 10.58 -9.64 -24.97
C GLU A 20 10.40 -11.11 -24.63
N GLN A 21 11.46 -11.92 -24.73
CA GLN A 21 11.33 -13.38 -24.59
C GLN A 21 10.96 -13.82 -23.17
N LYS A 22 11.65 -13.30 -22.14
CA LYS A 22 11.34 -13.67 -20.75
C LYS A 22 9.92 -13.28 -20.33
N PRO A 23 9.43 -12.06 -20.60
CA PRO A 23 8.05 -11.71 -20.31
C PRO A 23 7.03 -12.48 -21.16
N SER A 24 7.34 -12.83 -22.41
CA SER A 24 6.46 -13.66 -23.26
C SER A 24 6.20 -15.01 -22.60
N PHE A 25 7.25 -15.68 -22.12
CA PHE A 25 7.10 -16.96 -21.42
C PHE A 25 6.20 -16.84 -20.17
N VAL A 26 6.41 -15.81 -19.34
CA VAL A 26 5.56 -15.56 -18.16
C VAL A 26 4.10 -15.33 -18.60
N THR A 27 3.90 -14.55 -19.66
CA THR A 27 2.57 -14.25 -20.19
C THR A 27 1.88 -15.51 -20.72
N GLU A 28 2.58 -16.37 -21.44
CA GLU A 28 2.07 -17.65 -21.94
C GLU A 28 1.65 -18.58 -20.79
N CYS A 29 2.42 -18.66 -19.72
CA CYS A 29 2.08 -19.47 -18.54
C CYS A 29 0.87 -18.91 -17.76
N TRP A 30 0.80 -17.59 -17.60
CA TRP A 30 -0.19 -16.97 -16.73
C TRP A 30 -1.50 -16.63 -17.45
N SER A 31 -1.46 -16.32 -18.75
CA SER A 31 -2.63 -15.88 -19.52
C SER A 31 -3.82 -16.86 -19.43
N PRO A 32 -3.65 -18.20 -19.55
CA PRO A 32 -4.77 -19.13 -19.38
C PRO A 32 -5.38 -19.10 -17.98
N LEU A 33 -4.55 -18.98 -16.94
CA LEU A 33 -5.01 -18.91 -15.55
C LEU A 33 -5.77 -17.61 -15.29
N LEU A 34 -5.23 -16.47 -15.74
CA LEU A 34 -5.89 -15.17 -15.59
C LEU A 34 -7.22 -15.14 -16.37
N GLN A 35 -7.26 -15.73 -17.56
CA GLN A 35 -8.51 -15.85 -18.33
C GLN A 35 -9.55 -16.76 -17.65
N CYS A 36 -9.11 -17.86 -17.05
CA CYS A 36 -10.02 -18.79 -16.39
C CYS A 36 -10.57 -18.24 -15.07
N TYR A 37 -9.73 -17.60 -14.26
CA TYR A 37 -10.08 -17.23 -12.89
C TYR A 37 -10.40 -15.75 -12.69
N LEU A 38 -9.70 -14.82 -13.37
CA LEU A 38 -9.94 -13.38 -13.19
C LEU A 38 -10.98 -12.82 -14.15
N ARG A 39 -11.01 -13.27 -15.40
CA ARG A 39 -11.96 -12.74 -16.40
C ARG A 39 -13.43 -12.91 -16.01
N PRO A 40 -13.86 -14.01 -15.35
CA PRO A 40 -15.24 -14.10 -14.85
C PRO A 40 -15.53 -13.14 -13.70
N LEU A 41 -14.53 -12.81 -12.87
CA LEU A 41 -14.66 -11.88 -11.74
C LEU A 41 -14.61 -10.41 -12.20
N LEU A 42 -13.93 -10.13 -13.30
CA LEU A 42 -13.70 -8.79 -13.86
C LEU A 42 -14.03 -8.77 -15.37
N PRO A 43 -15.30 -9.05 -15.76
CA PRO A 43 -15.66 -9.29 -17.16
C PRO A 43 -15.50 -8.05 -18.05
N ASN A 44 -15.65 -6.86 -17.46
CA ASN A 44 -15.61 -5.56 -18.17
C ASN A 44 -14.47 -4.66 -17.71
N THR A 45 -13.60 -5.15 -16.82
CA THR A 45 -12.54 -4.35 -16.19
C THR A 45 -11.19 -4.86 -16.69
N GLY A 46 -10.43 -4.01 -17.37
CA GLY A 46 -9.07 -4.34 -17.75
C GLY A 46 -8.16 -4.44 -16.52
N LEU A 47 -7.12 -5.27 -16.57
CA LEU A 47 -6.11 -5.31 -15.50
C LEU A 47 -5.52 -3.92 -15.22
N GLU A 48 -5.34 -3.11 -16.26
CA GLU A 48 -4.89 -1.71 -16.13
C GLU A 48 -5.81 -0.85 -15.27
N GLU A 49 -7.13 -1.06 -15.36
CA GLU A 49 -8.10 -0.34 -14.53
C GLU A 49 -8.04 -0.81 -13.08
N VAL A 50 -7.88 -2.12 -12.85
CA VAL A 50 -7.62 -2.66 -11.50
C VAL A 50 -6.34 -2.06 -10.89
N TYR A 51 -5.26 -1.97 -11.67
CA TYR A 51 -4.01 -1.36 -11.22
C TYR A 51 -4.14 0.15 -11.00
N ARG A 52 -4.92 0.85 -11.80
CA ARG A 52 -5.21 2.27 -11.63
C ARG A 52 -6.02 2.52 -10.36
N ASP A 53 -6.99 1.67 -10.05
CA ASP A 53 -7.77 1.75 -8.82
C ASP A 53 -6.94 1.39 -7.59
N LEU A 54 -5.84 0.65 -7.76
CA LEU A 54 -4.81 0.43 -6.75
C LEU A 54 -4.05 1.71 -6.37
N HIS A 55 -4.27 2.84 -7.07
CA HIS A 55 -3.70 4.12 -6.65
C HIS A 55 -4.25 4.55 -5.30
N VAL A 56 -3.37 4.47 -4.32
CA VAL A 56 -3.56 4.99 -2.98
C VAL A 56 -3.81 6.50 -3.04
N THR A 57 -5.01 6.90 -2.68
CA THR A 57 -5.38 8.30 -2.46
C THR A 57 -5.83 8.49 -1.01
N ASN A 58 -5.68 9.71 -0.48
CA ASN A 58 -6.08 10.02 0.89
C ASN A 58 -7.57 9.69 1.10
N LYS A 59 -8.42 9.93 0.07
CA LYS A 59 -9.84 9.58 0.08
C LYS A 59 -10.07 8.07 0.20
N ASN A 60 -9.37 7.26 -0.60
CA ASN A 60 -9.51 5.81 -0.56
C ASN A 60 -9.06 5.25 0.80
N VAL A 61 -7.95 5.76 1.36
CA VAL A 61 -7.47 5.35 2.68
C VAL A 61 -8.47 5.68 3.78
N LEU A 62 -9.02 6.90 3.79
CA LEU A 62 -10.01 7.32 4.78
C LEU A 62 -11.27 6.45 4.74
N ASN A 63 -11.70 6.03 3.54
CA ASN A 63 -12.86 5.15 3.37
C ASN A 63 -12.62 3.71 3.83
N LEU A 64 -11.36 3.26 3.89
CA LEU A 64 -10.98 1.92 4.36
C LEU A 64 -10.82 1.83 5.87
N LEU A 65 -10.84 2.96 6.59
CA LEU A 65 -10.73 2.99 8.04
C LEU A 65 -12.01 2.40 8.66
N GLN A 66 -11.90 1.18 9.18
CA GLN A 66 -12.93 0.59 10.03
C GLN A 66 -12.71 1.07 11.46
N LEU A 67 -13.76 1.64 12.04
CA LEU A 67 -13.72 2.19 13.39
C LEU A 67 -14.46 1.25 14.34
N PRO A 68 -13.99 1.08 15.58
CA PRO A 68 -14.74 0.34 16.58
C PRO A 68 -16.09 1.03 16.88
N ASP A 69 -17.12 0.24 17.15
CA ASP A 69 -18.50 0.71 17.34
C ASP A 69 -18.68 1.53 18.64
N ASP A 70 -17.86 1.27 19.67
CA ASP A 70 -17.89 1.98 20.94
C ASP A 70 -16.71 2.96 21.03
N ILE A 71 -17.00 4.25 20.86
CA ILE A 71 -15.98 5.31 20.77
C ILE A 71 -16.07 6.22 21.98
N SER A 72 -15.13 6.03 22.91
CA SER A 72 -14.90 7.01 23.97
C SER A 72 -14.43 8.36 23.40
N LYS A 73 -14.64 9.46 24.13
CA LYS A 73 -14.19 10.81 23.70
C LYS A 73 -12.69 10.85 23.36
N ALA A 74 -11.86 10.13 24.11
CA ALA A 74 -10.43 10.06 23.86
C ALA A 74 -10.09 9.34 22.55
N VAL A 75 -10.74 8.19 22.29
CA VAL A 75 -10.58 7.45 21.03
C VAL A 75 -11.02 8.32 19.85
N LYS A 76 -12.11 9.08 19.98
CA LYS A 76 -12.56 10.01 18.92
C LYS A 76 -11.50 11.06 18.56
N LEU A 77 -10.86 11.67 19.56
CA LEU A 77 -9.81 12.68 19.32
C LEU A 77 -8.61 12.08 18.60
N THR A 78 -8.18 10.88 19.00
CA THR A 78 -7.09 10.15 18.34
C THR A 78 -7.44 9.78 16.90
N LEU A 79 -8.68 9.37 16.63
CA LEU A 79 -9.16 9.08 15.28
C LEU A 79 -9.24 10.34 14.40
N ASP A 80 -9.67 11.47 14.95
CA ASP A 80 -9.71 12.74 14.22
C ASP A 80 -8.30 13.25 13.91
N ALA A 81 -7.34 13.09 14.83
CA ALA A 81 -5.92 13.36 14.59
C ALA A 81 -5.36 12.45 13.48
N LEU A 82 -5.69 11.14 13.49
CA LEU A 82 -5.31 10.21 12.42
C LEU A 82 -5.87 10.63 11.06
N ARG A 83 -7.16 11.00 11.00
CA ARG A 83 -7.79 11.49 9.78
C ARG A 83 -7.12 12.76 9.26
N GLN A 84 -6.79 13.69 10.17
CA GLN A 84 -6.08 14.93 9.81
C GLN A 84 -4.67 14.62 9.27
N TYR A 85 -3.93 13.70 9.89
CA TYR A 85 -2.64 13.25 9.40
C TYR A 85 -2.75 12.66 7.99
N ILE A 86 -3.69 11.71 7.78
CA ILE A 86 -3.92 11.10 6.47
C ILE A 86 -4.27 12.16 5.42
N LYS A 87 -5.11 13.15 5.73
CA LYS A 87 -5.43 14.25 4.81
C LYS A 87 -4.21 15.12 4.46
N SER A 88 -3.26 15.26 5.37
CA SER A 88 -2.04 16.06 5.18
C SER A 88 -0.92 15.33 4.44
N CYS A 89 -1.01 14.00 4.29
CA CYS A 89 0.02 13.20 3.63
C CYS A 89 0.05 13.46 2.12
N ASN A 90 1.26 13.60 1.57
CA ASN A 90 1.47 13.47 0.13
C ASN A 90 1.49 11.98 -0.26
N LYS A 91 1.57 11.68 -1.56
CA LYS A 91 1.55 10.31 -2.08
C LYS A 91 2.62 9.42 -1.43
N ASP A 92 3.85 9.91 -1.31
CA ASP A 92 4.97 9.11 -0.77
C ASP A 92 4.78 8.79 0.71
N LYS A 93 4.38 9.77 1.53
CA LYS A 93 4.07 9.56 2.95
C LYS A 93 2.88 8.63 3.16
N LEU A 94 1.86 8.76 2.31
CA LEU A 94 0.67 7.91 2.39
C LEU A 94 0.99 6.47 1.99
N THR A 95 1.82 6.27 0.96
CA THR A 95 2.31 4.95 0.56
C THR A 95 3.18 4.33 1.65
N ALA A 96 4.10 5.10 2.26
CA ALA A 96 4.90 4.62 3.39
C ALA A 96 4.02 4.17 4.56
N PHE A 97 3.06 5.00 4.94
CA PHE A 97 2.07 4.70 5.99
C PHE A 97 1.26 3.42 5.72
N LEU A 98 0.80 3.23 4.47
CA LEU A 98 -0.04 2.08 4.12
C LEU A 98 0.68 0.74 4.03
N ARG A 99 2.01 0.70 3.96
CA ARG A 99 2.77 -0.56 4.00
C ARG A 99 2.52 -1.35 5.29
N PHE A 100 1.82 -0.75 6.25
CA PHE A 100 1.73 -1.20 7.62
C PHE A 100 0.29 -1.28 8.19
N PHE A 101 -0.82 -1.14 7.42
CA PHE A 101 -2.09 -0.66 8.01
C PHE A 101 -3.48 -1.29 7.65
N ARG A 102 -4.32 -1.53 8.69
CA ARG A 102 -5.80 -1.34 8.88
C ARG A 102 -6.02 -1.08 10.41
N LEU A 103 -7.18 -0.72 10.97
CA LEU A 103 -7.30 -0.28 12.39
C LEU A 103 -7.89 -1.33 13.34
N THR A 104 -7.30 -1.46 14.55
CA THR A 104 -8.02 -1.94 15.75
C THR A 104 -7.56 -1.15 16.99
N PRO A 105 -8.45 -0.93 17.98
CA PRO A 105 -8.04 -0.33 19.25
C PRO A 105 -7.16 -1.32 20.05
N SER A 106 -5.98 -0.88 20.48
CA SER A 106 -5.11 -1.66 21.37
C SER A 106 -5.31 -1.31 22.83
N MET A 107 -5.21 -2.36 23.65
CA MET A 107 -5.46 -2.37 25.09
C MET A 107 -4.18 -2.41 25.94
N SER A 108 -2.99 -2.16 25.38
CA SER A 108 -1.74 -2.18 26.15
C SER A 108 -1.21 -0.78 26.47
N ALA A 109 -1.11 -0.46 27.76
CA ALA A 109 -0.83 0.87 28.28
C ALA A 109 0.66 1.29 28.25
N PHE A 110 1.55 0.55 27.55
CA PHE A 110 2.99 0.66 27.79
C PHE A 110 3.85 1.18 26.64
N THR A 111 3.29 1.49 25.46
CA THR A 111 4.04 2.13 24.39
C THR A 111 3.22 3.21 23.69
N LEU A 112 3.66 4.46 23.77
CA LEU A 112 3.11 5.61 23.01
C LEU A 112 3.40 5.53 21.50
N ARG A 113 4.07 4.45 21.05
CA ARG A 113 4.39 4.23 19.65
C ARG A 113 3.28 3.39 19.01
N PRO A 114 2.79 3.76 17.82
CA PRO A 114 1.92 2.91 17.02
C PRO A 114 2.57 1.54 16.81
N ILE A 115 1.77 0.47 16.75
CA ILE A 115 2.27 -0.87 16.41
C ILE A 115 1.54 -1.36 15.17
N ALA A 116 2.30 -1.73 14.14
CA ALA A 116 1.78 -2.22 12.88
C ALA A 116 1.94 -3.74 12.76
N HIS A 117 0.83 -4.44 12.57
CA HIS A 117 0.78 -5.87 12.30
C HIS A 117 0.57 -6.08 10.80
N ALA A 118 1.65 -6.39 10.07
CA ALA A 118 1.62 -6.50 8.61
C ALA A 118 0.70 -7.63 8.10
N CYS A 119 0.69 -8.80 8.75
CA CYS A 119 -0.10 -9.96 8.29
C CYS A 119 -1.61 -9.82 8.59
N GLY A 120 -1.96 -9.07 9.63
CA GLY A 120 -3.36 -8.78 9.98
C GLY A 120 -3.88 -7.48 9.38
N CYS A 121 -2.99 -6.69 8.77
CA CYS A 121 -3.20 -5.28 8.47
C CYS A 121 -3.80 -4.58 9.70
N VAL A 122 -3.08 -4.41 10.80
CA VAL A 122 -3.63 -3.77 12.02
C VAL A 122 -2.67 -2.70 12.54
N LEU A 123 -3.15 -1.50 12.86
CA LEU A 123 -2.44 -0.43 13.54
C LEU A 123 -3.11 -0.20 14.87
N GLU A 124 -2.34 -0.51 15.88
CA GLU A 124 -2.63 -0.26 17.28
C GLU A 124 -2.17 1.15 17.63
N LEU A 125 -3.09 1.97 18.14
CA LEU A 125 -2.81 3.33 18.59
C LEU A 125 -3.12 3.46 20.07
N TYR A 126 -2.30 4.25 20.77
CA TYR A 126 -2.64 4.68 22.12
C TYR A 126 -3.90 5.55 22.10
N THR A 127 -4.71 5.47 23.16
CA THR A 127 -6.07 6.05 23.17
C THR A 127 -6.08 7.57 23.32
N SER A 128 -5.00 8.18 23.81
CA SER A 128 -4.94 9.62 24.06
C SER A 128 -3.54 10.18 23.87
N TYR A 129 -3.38 11.15 22.98
CA TYR A 129 -2.12 11.88 22.82
C TYR A 129 -2.29 13.30 23.35
N ASP A 130 -1.21 13.89 23.88
CA ASP A 130 -1.23 15.25 24.46
C ASP A 130 -1.64 16.30 23.43
N ASN A 131 -1.19 16.16 22.18
CA ASN A 131 -1.54 17.05 21.08
C ASN A 131 -1.28 16.39 19.71
N PHE A 132 -1.78 17.05 18.66
CA PHE A 132 -1.64 16.59 17.28
C PHE A 132 -0.17 16.47 16.83
N LEU A 133 0.69 17.41 17.20
CA LEU A 133 2.11 17.37 16.79
C LEU A 133 2.83 16.18 17.41
N PHE A 134 2.54 15.89 18.68
CA PHE A 134 3.07 14.71 19.37
C PHE A 134 2.58 13.42 18.70
N PHE A 135 1.28 13.32 18.40
CA PHE A 135 0.72 12.22 17.63
C PHE A 135 1.46 12.03 16.28
N VAL A 136 1.63 13.08 15.49
CA VAL A 136 2.33 13.01 14.19
C VAL A 136 3.79 12.57 14.37
N SER A 137 4.48 13.07 15.40
CA SER A 137 5.86 12.68 15.67
C SER A 137 6.03 11.18 15.92
N THR A 138 5.02 10.52 16.49
CA THR A 138 5.02 9.07 16.74
C THR A 138 4.87 8.24 15.46
N LEU A 139 4.29 8.84 14.40
CA LEU A 139 4.05 8.20 13.10
C LEU A 139 5.19 8.41 12.10
N ILE A 140 6.06 9.40 12.32
CA ILE A 140 7.21 9.71 11.42
C ILE A 140 8.31 8.65 11.51
N LEU A 141 8.32 7.83 12.56
CA LEU A 141 9.29 6.76 12.76
C LEU A 141 8.92 5.44 12.04
N PHE A 142 7.84 5.43 11.25
CA PHE A 142 7.39 4.36 10.36
C PHE A 142 7.53 4.77 8.90
#